data_AF-A0A5E4NN65-F1
#
_entry.id   AF-A0A5E4NN65-F1
#
_cell.length_a   1.000
_cell.length_b   1.000
_cell.length_c   1.000
_cell.angle_alpha   90.00
_cell.angle_beta   90.00
_cell.angle_gamma   90.00
#
_symmetry.space_group_name_H-M   'P 1'
#
loop_
_entity.id
_entity.type
_entity.pdbx_description
1 polymer ?
#
loop_
_entity_poly.entity_id
_entity_poly.type
_entity_poly.pdbx_seq_one_letter_code
_entity_poly.pdbx_strand_id
1 'polypeptide(L)'
;MKESSYYGSVKNENPYDVPYRPQASNNVNSDWMCDMASNMEQFRTLEKNDIDHELTKNIPDIPLFNDNEIYGTCAIISNAATLRNSNLGSFIDQHDLVLRFNNAPTKGYEKDVGSKTTIRILNSQVVSKPQFQFVSSPLYKRLKLLMWDPSNYTTSIDEWIKKPEHNFIDNYVKFRKNIPKSNFHIVHPQYLWRLWDYIQDHTTAHIRRNPPSSGFLGLSMLLPRCTVVNMFEFIPSERMTHRCHYYHEKIDVTCTFGIWHPLAAEKLLMLAGNTKPDQTVFHTGFLSIPGYKSPLCTA
;
A
#
# COMPACT_ATOMS: atom_id res chain seq x y z
N MET A 1 -14.70 36.48 2.66
CA MET A 1 -14.35 35.36 1.76
C MET A 1 -12.97 35.63 1.19
N LYS A 2 -11.94 34.94 1.67
CA LYS A 2 -10.63 34.88 1.03
C LYS A 2 -10.36 33.40 0.79
N GLU A 3 -10.49 32.97 -0.46
CA GLU A 3 -9.98 31.68 -0.91
C GLU A 3 -8.46 31.70 -0.71
N SER A 4 -7.98 31.01 0.32
CA SER A 4 -6.54 30.80 0.48
C SER A 4 -6.12 29.74 -0.53
N SER A 5 -5.45 30.17 -1.58
CA SER A 5 -4.73 29.36 -2.54
C SER A 5 -3.66 28.52 -1.83
N TYR A 6 -4.02 27.30 -1.43
CA TYR A 6 -3.06 26.29 -0.94
C TYR A 6 -2.87 25.19 -1.99
N TYR A 7 -2.78 25.58 -3.26
CA TYR A 7 -2.28 24.69 -4.30
C TYR A 7 -0.75 24.81 -4.34
N GLY A 8 -0.07 23.98 -3.55
CA GLY A 8 1.37 23.82 -3.68
C GLY A 8 1.68 23.37 -5.10
N SER A 9 2.39 24.19 -5.86
CA SER A 9 2.81 23.89 -7.22
C SER A 9 3.61 22.58 -7.23
N VAL A 10 3.10 21.54 -7.88
CA VAL A 10 3.91 20.36 -8.21
C VAL A 10 4.88 20.81 -9.31
N LYS A 11 6.10 21.22 -8.94
CA LYS A 11 7.08 21.82 -9.87
C LYS A 11 7.70 20.81 -10.86
N ASN A 12 7.54 19.51 -10.62
CA ASN A 12 8.04 18.46 -11.50
C ASN A 12 6.96 17.39 -11.70
N GLU A 13 6.43 17.28 -12.93
CA GLU A 13 5.39 16.32 -13.29
C GLU A 13 5.94 14.91 -13.56
N ASN A 14 7.27 14.75 -13.67
CA ASN A 14 7.94 13.47 -13.88
C ASN A 14 9.19 13.33 -12.98
N PRO A 15 9.03 13.25 -11.65
CA PRO A 15 10.15 13.23 -10.72
C PRO A 15 11.01 11.97 -10.77
N TYR A 16 10.52 10.89 -11.40
CA TYR A 16 11.16 9.58 -11.44
C TYR A 16 11.55 9.11 -12.85
N ASP A 17 11.60 10.03 -13.82
CA ASP A 17 11.97 9.74 -15.21
C ASP A 17 11.13 8.64 -15.86
N VAL A 18 9.84 8.57 -15.51
CA VAL A 18 8.89 7.61 -16.09
C VAL A 18 8.66 7.97 -17.56
N PRO A 19 8.83 7.03 -18.50
CA PRO A 19 8.60 7.29 -19.91
C PRO A 19 7.13 7.63 -20.16
N TYR A 20 6.86 8.39 -21.23
CA TYR A 20 5.49 8.59 -21.67
C TYR A 20 4.89 7.25 -22.11
N ARG A 21 3.74 6.90 -21.53
CA ARG A 21 2.93 5.74 -21.93
C ARG A 21 1.66 6.25 -22.61
N PRO A 22 1.29 5.69 -23.78
CA PRO A 22 -0.01 5.97 -24.38
C PRO A 22 -1.13 5.52 -23.44
N GLN A 23 -2.28 6.17 -23.55
CA GLN A 23 -3.47 5.80 -22.78
C GLN A 23 -3.91 4.38 -23.16
N ALA A 24 -4.40 3.64 -22.17
CA ALA A 24 -5.09 2.39 -22.43
C ALA A 24 -6.22 2.63 -23.45
N SER A 25 -6.45 1.65 -24.34
CA SER A 25 -7.70 1.62 -25.10
C SER A 25 -8.88 1.59 -24.11
N ASN A 26 -10.08 1.97 -24.55
CA ASN A 26 -11.28 2.14 -23.70
C ASN A 26 -11.76 0.89 -22.90
N ASN A 27 -10.94 -0.15 -22.79
CA ASN A 27 -11.19 -1.35 -22.03
C ASN A 27 -10.59 -1.23 -20.62
N VAL A 28 -11.22 -0.42 -19.75
CA VAL A 28 -11.13 -0.75 -18.31
C VAL A 28 -11.93 -2.05 -18.16
N ASN A 29 -11.23 -3.18 -18.32
CA ASN A 29 -11.86 -4.48 -18.24
C ASN A 29 -12.37 -4.67 -16.80
N SER A 30 -13.63 -5.07 -16.64
CA SER A 30 -14.17 -5.47 -15.33
C SER A 30 -13.32 -6.58 -14.68
N ASP A 31 -12.55 -7.29 -15.51
CA ASP A 31 -11.79 -8.47 -15.12
C ASP A 31 -10.29 -8.17 -14.89
N TRP A 32 -9.92 -6.92 -14.62
CA TRP A 32 -8.52 -6.54 -14.35
C TRP A 32 -7.87 -7.42 -13.26
N MET A 33 -8.63 -7.92 -12.29
CA MET A 33 -8.06 -8.81 -11.27
C MET A 33 -7.56 -10.14 -11.85
N CYS A 34 -8.30 -10.70 -12.81
CA CYS A 34 -7.99 -11.98 -13.42
C CYS A 34 -6.90 -11.83 -14.49
N ASP A 35 -6.89 -10.68 -15.18
CA ASP A 35 -5.75 -10.25 -15.97
C ASP A 35 -4.49 -10.13 -15.11
N MET A 36 -4.58 -9.46 -13.95
CA MET A 36 -3.47 -9.33 -13.01
C MET A 36 -2.98 -10.70 -12.51
N ALA A 37 -3.90 -11.64 -12.24
CA ALA A 37 -3.54 -13.00 -11.83
C ALA A 37 -2.73 -13.75 -12.90
N SER A 38 -2.98 -13.46 -14.19
CA SER A 38 -2.39 -14.16 -15.33
C SER A 38 -1.11 -13.48 -15.85
N ASN A 39 -1.09 -12.15 -15.82
CA ASN A 39 -0.08 -11.34 -16.53
C ASN A 39 0.88 -10.61 -15.57
N MET A 40 0.49 -10.40 -14.32
CA MET A 40 1.38 -9.74 -13.35
C MET A 40 2.38 -10.74 -12.78
N GLU A 41 3.66 -10.36 -12.80
CA GLU A 41 4.67 -11.11 -12.07
C GLU A 41 4.34 -11.20 -10.58
N GLN A 42 4.75 -12.31 -9.95
CA GLN A 42 4.54 -12.53 -8.53
C GLN A 42 5.14 -11.39 -7.70
N PHE A 43 4.46 -11.10 -6.59
CA PHE A 43 4.92 -10.10 -5.62
C PHE A 43 6.36 -10.41 -5.19
N ARG A 44 7.27 -9.45 -5.36
CA ARG A 44 8.71 -9.64 -5.15
C ARG A 44 9.27 -8.71 -4.07
N THR A 45 9.96 -9.30 -3.10
CA THR A 45 10.81 -8.60 -2.14
C THR A 45 12.27 -8.70 -2.56
N LEU A 46 13.11 -7.79 -2.05
CA LEU A 46 14.55 -7.86 -2.23
C LEU A 46 15.11 -9.13 -1.58
N GLU A 47 15.90 -9.87 -2.34
CA GLU A 47 16.61 -11.08 -1.91
C GLU A 47 18.11 -10.81 -1.77
N LYS A 48 18.83 -11.69 -1.07
CA LYS A 48 20.27 -11.53 -0.86
C LYS A 48 21.07 -11.51 -2.16
N ASN A 49 20.63 -12.27 -3.16
CA ASN A 49 21.30 -12.36 -4.45
C ASN A 49 21.04 -11.14 -5.35
N ASP A 50 20.11 -10.26 -4.96
CA ASP A 50 19.79 -9.05 -5.73
C ASP A 50 20.79 -7.91 -5.48
N ILE A 51 21.59 -7.99 -4.41
CA ILE A 51 22.43 -6.88 -3.93
C ILE A 51 23.81 -7.33 -3.45
N ASP A 52 24.83 -6.57 -3.85
CA ASP A 52 26.16 -6.59 -3.23
C ASP A 52 26.35 -5.34 -2.36
N HIS A 53 25.83 -5.37 -1.12
CA HIS A 53 25.83 -4.23 -0.21
C HIS A 53 25.87 -4.67 1.27
N GLU A 54 26.16 -3.75 2.20
CA GLU A 54 26.10 -4.05 3.65
C GLU A 54 24.72 -4.56 4.11
N LEU A 55 23.67 -4.14 3.38
CA LEU A 55 22.28 -4.53 3.60
C LEU A 55 22.06 -6.04 3.38
N THR A 56 22.85 -6.68 2.52
CA THR A 56 22.72 -8.09 2.12
C THR A 56 22.73 -9.03 3.33
N LYS A 57 23.55 -8.73 4.35
CA LYS A 57 23.65 -9.53 5.58
C LYS A 57 22.41 -9.44 6.46
N ASN A 58 21.56 -8.44 6.25
CA ASN A 58 20.39 -8.14 7.08
C ASN A 58 19.06 -8.48 6.40
N ILE A 59 19.04 -8.79 5.09
CA ILE A 59 17.85 -9.31 4.42
C ILE A 59 17.43 -10.66 5.05
N PRO A 60 16.13 -10.88 5.35
CA PRO A 60 15.66 -12.14 5.90
C PRO A 60 15.91 -13.33 4.95
N ASP A 61 16.29 -14.48 5.51
CA ASP A 61 16.45 -15.76 4.79
C ASP A 61 15.12 -16.52 4.62
N ILE A 62 14.05 -16.01 5.22
CA ILE A 62 12.70 -16.57 5.13
C ILE A 62 11.89 -15.73 4.16
N PRO A 63 10.89 -16.29 3.45
CA PRO A 63 10.00 -15.47 2.63
C PRO A 63 9.05 -14.63 3.49
N LEU A 64 8.47 -13.57 2.91
CA LEU A 64 7.45 -12.75 3.58
C LEU A 64 6.23 -13.61 3.96
N PHE A 65 5.81 -14.49 3.06
CA PHE A 65 4.76 -15.50 3.25
C PHE A 65 5.33 -16.89 2.97
N ASN A 66 5.01 -17.87 3.80
CA ASN A 66 5.32 -19.26 3.45
C ASN A 66 4.44 -19.70 2.26
N ASP A 67 4.86 -20.70 1.48
CA ASP A 67 4.15 -21.12 0.27
C ASP A 67 2.69 -21.53 0.53
N ASN A 68 2.46 -22.23 1.65
CA ASN A 68 1.13 -22.69 2.07
C ASN A 68 0.36 -21.65 2.91
N GLU A 69 0.89 -20.44 3.06
CA GLU A 69 0.25 -19.39 3.84
C GLU A 69 -0.85 -18.72 3.01
N ILE A 70 -2.06 -19.26 3.13
CA ILE A 70 -3.29 -18.78 2.50
C ILE A 70 -4.31 -18.45 3.59
N TYR A 71 -5.03 -17.36 3.39
CA TYR A 71 -6.02 -16.81 4.31
C TYR A 71 -7.41 -16.85 3.67
N GLY A 72 -8.45 -17.05 4.48
CA GLY A 72 -9.82 -16.92 3.99
C GLY A 72 -10.14 -15.45 3.75
N THR A 73 -10.09 -14.66 4.82
CA THR A 73 -10.45 -13.24 4.80
C THR A 73 -9.29 -12.36 5.20
N CYS A 74 -9.01 -11.35 4.39
CA CYS A 74 -8.01 -10.33 4.65
C CYS A 74 -8.65 -8.96 4.72
N ALA A 75 -8.19 -8.10 5.63
CA ALA A 75 -8.63 -6.72 5.75
C ALA A 75 -7.48 -5.75 5.49
N ILE A 76 -7.69 -4.79 4.59
CA ILE A 76 -6.82 -3.63 4.36
C ILE A 76 -7.46 -2.41 5.00
N ILE A 77 -6.82 -1.86 6.03
CA ILE A 77 -7.33 -0.70 6.76
C ILE A 77 -6.60 0.54 6.25
N SER A 78 -7.31 1.43 5.54
CA SER A 78 -6.71 2.70 5.12
C SER A 78 -6.34 3.57 6.34
N ASN A 79 -5.65 4.67 6.09
CA ASN A 79 -5.38 5.65 7.15
C ASN A 79 -6.42 6.76 7.22
N ALA A 80 -7.46 6.75 6.38
CA ALA A 80 -8.36 7.87 6.17
C ALA A 80 -9.04 8.30 7.47
N ALA A 81 -9.26 9.61 7.61
CA ALA A 81 -9.94 10.16 8.79
C ALA A 81 -11.41 9.71 8.91
N THR A 82 -12.00 9.28 7.81
CA THR A 82 -13.37 8.75 7.71
C THR A 82 -13.60 7.46 8.53
N LEU A 83 -12.52 6.80 8.97
CA LEU A 83 -12.59 5.68 9.92
C LEU A 83 -13.04 6.12 11.32
N ARG A 84 -12.87 7.39 11.71
CA ARG A 84 -13.32 7.88 13.03
C ARG A 84 -14.82 7.75 13.19
N ASN A 85 -15.24 7.27 14.37
CA ASN A 85 -16.63 7.02 14.74
C ASN A 85 -17.36 6.01 13.83
N SER A 86 -16.63 5.23 13.02
CA SER A 86 -17.21 4.22 12.14
C SER A 86 -17.69 2.98 12.90
N ASN A 87 -17.14 2.72 14.09
CA ASN A 87 -17.41 1.51 14.89
C ASN A 87 -17.09 0.19 14.15
N LEU A 88 -16.20 0.22 13.15
CA LEU A 88 -15.85 -0.95 12.33
C LEU A 88 -14.87 -1.90 13.02
N GLY A 89 -14.36 -1.56 14.19
CA GLY A 89 -13.21 -2.26 14.79
C GLY A 89 -13.45 -3.74 15.10
N SER A 90 -14.63 -4.08 15.62
CA SER A 90 -14.98 -5.48 15.88
C SER A 90 -15.16 -6.30 14.60
N PHE A 91 -15.62 -5.67 13.51
CA PHE A 91 -15.74 -6.32 12.21
C PHE A 91 -14.37 -6.50 11.54
N ILE A 92 -13.48 -5.50 11.65
CA ILE A 92 -12.09 -5.60 11.20
C ILE A 92 -11.37 -6.76 11.88
N ASP A 93 -11.49 -6.88 13.21
CA ASP A 93 -10.77 -7.91 13.98
C ASP A 93 -11.25 -9.34 13.70
N GLN A 94 -12.38 -9.55 13.02
CA GLN A 94 -12.86 -10.88 12.59
C GLN A 94 -12.06 -11.48 11.42
N HIS A 95 -11.28 -10.68 10.69
CA HIS A 95 -10.52 -11.15 9.54
C HIS A 95 -9.29 -11.96 9.97
N ASP A 96 -8.90 -12.95 9.18
CA ASP A 96 -7.74 -13.80 9.46
C ASP A 96 -6.43 -12.98 9.46
N LEU A 97 -6.31 -12.09 8.47
CA LEU A 97 -5.18 -11.17 8.30
C LEU A 97 -5.65 -9.72 8.28
N VAL A 98 -4.98 -8.86 9.05
CA VAL A 98 -5.21 -7.40 9.01
C VAL A 98 -3.92 -6.68 8.61
N LEU A 99 -3.99 -5.96 7.50
CA LEU A 99 -2.94 -5.12 6.94
C LEU A 99 -3.17 -3.65 7.31
N ARG A 100 -2.11 -2.99 7.82
CA ARG A 100 -2.10 -1.55 8.14
C ARG A 100 -0.90 -0.84 7.54
N PHE A 101 -0.92 0.49 7.56
CA PHE A 101 0.10 1.31 6.91
C PHE A 101 0.84 2.23 7.88
N ASN A 102 2.13 2.39 7.63
CA ASN A 102 2.97 3.44 8.23
C ASN A 102 2.86 3.46 9.76
N ASN A 103 2.75 4.65 10.37
CA ASN A 103 2.64 4.85 11.81
C ASN A 103 1.19 4.86 12.33
N ALA A 104 0.23 4.33 11.57
CA ALA A 104 -1.18 4.36 11.95
C ALA A 104 -1.43 3.48 13.20
N PRO A 105 -1.84 4.07 14.34
CA PRO A 105 -1.97 3.37 15.62
C PRO A 105 -3.33 2.67 15.72
N THR A 106 -3.39 1.59 16.51
CA THR A 106 -4.66 1.00 16.96
C THR A 106 -5.06 1.48 18.34
N LYS A 107 -4.06 1.72 19.22
CA LYS A 107 -4.30 2.13 20.61
C LYS A 107 -5.04 3.46 20.72
N GLY A 108 -6.20 3.46 21.36
CA GLY A 108 -7.11 4.61 21.48
C GLY A 108 -8.08 4.77 20.30
N TYR A 109 -8.10 3.82 19.38
CA TYR A 109 -8.91 3.81 18.15
C TYR A 109 -9.59 2.46 17.93
N GLU A 110 -9.48 1.52 18.86
CA GLU A 110 -9.86 0.12 18.68
C GLU A 110 -11.32 -0.05 18.28
N LYS A 111 -12.21 0.81 18.80
CA LYS A 111 -13.64 0.83 18.43
C LYS A 111 -13.84 1.03 16.92
N ASP A 112 -13.02 1.87 16.31
CA ASP A 112 -13.15 2.29 14.93
C ASP A 112 -12.30 1.44 13.98
N VAL A 113 -11.06 1.15 14.36
CA VAL A 113 -10.08 0.53 13.47
C VAL A 113 -9.67 -0.87 13.88
N GLY A 114 -10.15 -1.39 15.01
CA GLY A 114 -9.77 -2.70 15.54
C GLY A 114 -8.41 -2.68 16.25
N SER A 115 -8.06 -3.82 16.84
CA SER A 115 -6.84 -4.04 17.61
C SER A 115 -5.81 -4.91 16.89
N LYS A 116 -6.25 -5.78 15.97
CA LYS A 116 -5.41 -6.74 15.25
C LYS A 116 -4.53 -6.05 14.21
N THR A 117 -3.27 -6.48 14.12
CA THR A 117 -2.35 -6.15 13.03
C THR A 117 -1.48 -7.36 12.75
N THR A 118 -1.60 -7.93 11.56
CA THR A 118 -0.80 -9.09 11.13
C THR A 118 0.40 -8.62 10.31
N ILE A 119 0.16 -7.68 9.39
CA ILE A 119 1.17 -7.11 8.50
C ILE A 119 1.10 -5.60 8.55
N ARG A 120 2.26 -4.95 8.41
CA ARG A 120 2.33 -3.50 8.26
C ARG A 120 3.27 -3.11 7.12
N ILE A 121 2.73 -2.34 6.17
CA ILE A 121 3.51 -1.75 5.08
C ILE A 121 3.98 -0.35 5.49
N LEU A 122 5.27 -0.08 5.31
CA LEU A 122 5.93 1.18 5.63
C LEU A 122 6.51 1.80 4.36
N ASN A 123 6.36 3.10 4.16
CA ASN A 123 7.27 3.79 3.25
C ASN A 123 8.63 4.02 3.95
N SER A 124 9.67 4.24 3.16
CA SER A 124 11.01 4.53 3.65
C SER A 124 11.09 5.79 4.51
N GLN A 125 10.17 6.75 4.32
CA GLN A 125 10.08 7.95 5.14
C GLN A 125 9.81 7.62 6.61
N VAL A 126 8.91 6.66 6.88
CA VAL A 126 8.59 6.18 8.23
C VAL A 126 9.77 5.49 8.87
N VAL A 127 10.51 4.70 8.09
CA VAL A 127 11.71 4.00 8.56
C VAL A 127 12.86 4.98 8.83
N SER A 128 12.96 6.06 8.06
CA SER A 128 14.10 6.99 8.11
C SER A 128 13.94 8.10 9.14
N LYS A 129 12.76 8.74 9.21
CA LYS A 129 12.64 10.02 9.94
C LYS A 129 12.51 9.83 11.46
N PRO A 130 13.27 10.57 12.29
CA PRO A 130 13.32 10.36 13.75
C PRO A 130 11.97 10.46 14.48
N GLN A 131 11.03 11.30 14.01
CA GLN A 131 9.74 11.48 14.67
C GLN A 131 8.89 10.21 14.74
N PHE A 132 9.15 9.22 13.88
CA PHE A 132 8.42 7.96 13.90
C PHE A 132 9.01 6.93 14.86
N GLN A 133 10.22 7.18 15.37
CA GLN A 133 10.90 6.33 16.36
C GLN A 133 10.90 4.85 15.95
N PHE A 134 11.10 4.57 14.65
CA PHE A 134 10.88 3.26 14.04
C PHE A 134 11.54 2.10 14.81
N VAL A 135 12.82 2.27 15.18
CA VAL A 135 13.61 1.21 15.84
C VAL A 135 13.11 0.88 17.26
N SER A 136 12.65 1.88 18.02
CA SER A 136 12.25 1.69 19.42
C SER A 136 10.77 1.37 19.59
N SER A 137 9.92 1.89 18.71
CA SER A 137 8.47 1.83 18.84
C SER A 137 7.94 0.39 18.89
N PRO A 138 7.04 0.06 19.84
CA PRO A 138 6.39 -1.25 19.89
C PRO A 138 5.42 -1.49 18.72
N LEU A 139 5.02 -0.43 18.00
CA LEU A 139 4.09 -0.52 16.86
C LEU A 139 4.61 -1.40 15.72
N TYR A 140 5.92 -1.55 15.62
CA TYR A 140 6.60 -2.27 14.53
C TYR A 140 7.15 -3.63 14.98
N LYS A 141 6.81 -4.12 16.18
CA LYS A 141 7.37 -5.36 16.74
C LYS A 141 6.33 -6.48 16.73
N ARG A 142 6.80 -7.73 16.58
CA ARG A 142 5.99 -8.96 16.62
C ARG A 142 4.88 -9.04 15.56
N LEU A 143 5.20 -8.61 14.34
CA LEU A 143 4.35 -8.70 13.16
C LEU A 143 5.23 -8.76 11.90
N LYS A 144 4.63 -9.02 10.73
CA LYS A 144 5.36 -8.96 9.46
C LYS A 144 5.44 -7.52 8.98
N LEU A 145 6.65 -7.08 8.67
CA LEU A 145 6.91 -5.76 8.12
C LEU A 145 7.31 -5.88 6.67
N LEU A 146 6.80 -4.96 5.87
CA LEU A 146 7.22 -4.75 4.50
C LEU A 146 7.48 -3.26 4.34
N MET A 147 8.64 -2.87 3.83
CA MET A 147 8.90 -1.49 3.47
C MET A 147 9.13 -1.30 1.98
N TRP A 148 8.85 -0.10 1.48
CA TRP A 148 9.15 0.29 0.11
C TRP A 148 9.77 1.68 0.07
N ASP A 149 10.62 1.91 -0.92
CA ASP A 149 11.27 3.18 -1.23
C ASP A 149 11.17 3.38 -2.75
N PRO A 150 10.78 4.57 -3.23
CA PRO A 150 10.75 4.83 -4.67
C PRO A 150 12.16 4.92 -5.25
N SER A 151 12.34 4.45 -6.48
CA SER A 151 13.54 4.66 -7.31
C SER A 151 13.14 5.40 -8.59
N ASN A 152 14.08 5.94 -9.37
CA ASN A 152 13.73 6.29 -10.76
C ASN A 152 13.33 5.02 -11.55
N TYR A 153 12.54 5.21 -12.59
CA TYR A 153 11.83 4.13 -13.32
C TYR A 153 12.77 3.05 -13.86
N THR A 154 13.92 3.44 -14.42
CA THR A 154 14.90 2.51 -15.03
C THR A 154 16.12 2.23 -14.15
N THR A 155 16.18 2.79 -12.94
CA THR A 155 17.37 2.67 -12.07
C THR A 155 17.63 1.22 -11.69
N SER A 156 18.90 0.81 -11.70
CA SER A 156 19.30 -0.53 -11.23
C SER A 156 19.27 -0.62 -9.71
N ILE A 157 19.21 -1.83 -9.15
CA ILE A 157 19.21 -2.03 -7.70
C ILE A 157 20.49 -1.48 -7.07
N ASP A 158 21.64 -1.68 -7.71
CA ASP A 158 22.95 -1.22 -7.24
C ASP A 158 23.07 0.31 -7.21
N GLU A 159 22.38 1.01 -8.11
CA GLU A 159 22.31 2.46 -8.11
C GLU A 159 21.33 2.98 -7.05
N TRP A 160 20.14 2.36 -6.95
CA TRP A 160 19.12 2.73 -5.98
C TRP A 160 19.63 2.57 -4.54
N ILE A 161 20.31 1.47 -4.22
CA ILE A 161 20.80 1.23 -2.84
C ILE A 161 21.86 2.25 -2.40
N LYS A 162 22.63 2.82 -3.34
CA LYS A 162 23.60 3.89 -3.08
C LYS A 162 22.92 5.25 -2.84
N LYS A 163 21.73 5.45 -3.40
CA LYS A 163 21.00 6.72 -3.35
C LYS A 163 19.48 6.48 -3.26
N PRO A 164 18.99 5.95 -2.12
CA PRO A 164 17.56 5.82 -1.88
C PRO A 164 16.90 7.20 -1.72
N GLU A 165 15.59 7.29 -1.91
CA GLU A 165 14.84 8.54 -1.71
C GLU A 165 14.91 9.01 -0.25
N HIS A 166 14.90 8.06 0.68
CA HIS A 166 15.13 8.33 2.09
C HIS A 166 16.21 7.39 2.67
N ASN A 167 17.05 7.92 3.56
CA ASN A 167 18.15 7.18 4.18
C ASN A 167 17.65 6.18 5.23
N PHE A 168 16.99 5.10 4.78
CA PHE A 168 16.37 4.10 5.65
C PHE A 168 17.34 2.99 6.10
N ILE A 169 18.47 2.83 5.39
CA ILE A 169 19.38 1.68 5.51
C ILE A 169 19.88 1.50 6.94
N ASP A 170 20.38 2.56 7.58
CA ASP A 170 20.88 2.51 8.97
C ASP A 170 19.82 2.00 9.94
N ASN A 171 18.60 2.53 9.84
CA ASN A 171 17.49 2.14 10.72
C ASN A 171 16.99 0.73 10.43
N TYR A 172 16.99 0.31 9.16
CA TYR A 172 16.68 -1.06 8.76
C TYR A 172 17.70 -2.03 9.36
N VAL A 173 19.00 -1.80 9.14
CA VAL A 173 20.09 -2.63 9.66
C VAL A 173 20.06 -2.68 11.18
N LYS A 174 19.87 -1.54 11.85
CA LYS A 174 19.75 -1.47 13.31
C LYS A 174 18.56 -2.27 13.83
N PHE A 175 17.39 -2.17 13.19
CA PHE A 175 16.22 -2.96 13.56
C PHE A 175 16.46 -4.46 13.39
N ARG A 176 17.02 -4.88 12.25
CA ARG A 176 17.34 -6.29 11.96
C ARG A 176 18.40 -6.84 12.91
N LYS A 177 19.41 -6.07 13.31
CA LYS A 177 20.39 -6.47 14.33
C LYS A 177 19.77 -6.61 15.72
N ASN A 178 18.86 -5.71 16.10
CA ASN A 178 18.18 -5.77 17.39
C ASN A 178 17.17 -6.93 17.47
N ILE A 179 16.56 -7.32 16.34
CA ILE A 179 15.57 -8.39 16.27
C ILE A 179 15.91 -9.30 15.06
N PRO A 180 16.95 -10.17 15.15
CA PRO A 180 17.44 -10.95 14.01
C PRO A 180 16.39 -11.85 13.35
N LYS A 181 15.42 -12.33 14.14
CA LYS A 181 14.31 -13.18 13.69
C LYS A 181 13.07 -12.40 13.22
N SER A 182 13.13 -11.08 13.12
CA SER A 182 11.99 -10.31 12.60
C SER A 182 11.68 -10.69 11.15
N ASN A 183 10.40 -10.71 10.78
CA ASN A 183 9.99 -10.84 9.39
C ASN A 183 9.86 -9.41 8.85
N PHE A 184 10.97 -8.84 8.34
CA PHE A 184 11.02 -7.47 7.84
C PHE A 184 11.67 -7.39 6.46
N HIS A 185 10.83 -7.25 5.44
CA HIS A 185 11.20 -7.28 4.05
C HIS A 185 11.22 -5.90 3.42
N ILE A 186 11.93 -5.78 2.31
CA ILE A 186 11.95 -4.59 1.46
C ILE A 186 11.36 -4.99 0.12
N VAL A 187 10.42 -4.21 -0.42
CA VAL A 187 9.87 -4.40 -1.76
C VAL A 187 10.97 -4.18 -2.79
N HIS A 188 11.05 -5.06 -3.79
CA HIS A 188 11.96 -4.86 -4.90
C HIS A 188 11.54 -3.60 -5.68
N PRO A 189 12.40 -2.57 -5.87
CA PRO A 189 11.95 -1.25 -6.33
C PRO A 189 11.27 -1.28 -7.70
N GLN A 190 11.74 -2.13 -8.62
CA GLN A 190 11.12 -2.31 -9.95
C GLN A 190 9.70 -2.90 -9.87
N TYR A 191 9.32 -3.61 -8.79
CA TYR A 191 7.96 -4.09 -8.61
C TYR A 191 6.96 -2.93 -8.45
N LEU A 192 7.38 -1.81 -7.84
CA LEU A 192 6.54 -0.61 -7.74
C LEU A 192 6.22 -0.03 -9.12
N TRP A 193 7.19 -0.03 -10.03
CA TRP A 193 7.02 0.47 -11.39
C TRP A 193 6.23 -0.48 -12.28
N ARG A 194 6.35 -1.79 -12.07
CA ARG A 194 5.46 -2.77 -12.71
C ARG A 194 4.01 -2.57 -12.29
N LEU A 195 3.75 -2.33 -11.00
CA LEU A 195 2.40 -1.98 -10.55
C LEU A 195 1.91 -0.68 -11.16
N TRP A 196 2.80 0.31 -11.30
CA TRP A 196 2.47 1.56 -11.97
C TRP A 196 2.08 1.35 -13.43
N ASP A 197 2.89 0.59 -14.20
CA ASP A 197 2.60 0.23 -15.59
C ASP A 197 1.24 -0.46 -15.67
N TYR A 198 0.99 -1.42 -14.77
CA TYR A 198 -0.29 -2.12 -14.71
C TYR A 198 -1.49 -1.19 -14.52
N ILE A 199 -1.38 -0.22 -13.60
CA ILE A 199 -2.44 0.78 -13.38
C ILE A 199 -2.62 1.65 -14.63
N GLN A 200 -1.53 2.10 -15.26
CA GLN A 200 -1.59 2.95 -16.46
C GLN A 200 -2.20 2.18 -17.65
N ASP A 201 -1.86 0.91 -17.83
CA ASP A 201 -2.38 0.06 -18.92
C ASP A 201 -3.87 -0.28 -18.74
N HIS A 202 -4.40 -0.14 -17.52
CA HIS A 202 -5.81 -0.34 -17.20
C HIS A 202 -6.56 0.97 -16.88
N THR A 203 -5.95 2.12 -17.18
CA THR A 203 -6.55 3.44 -16.98
C THR A 203 -6.52 4.24 -18.27
N THR A 204 -7.68 4.72 -18.71
CA THR A 204 -7.80 5.54 -19.94
C THR A 204 -7.20 6.94 -19.79
N ALA A 205 -7.06 7.44 -18.55
CA ALA A 205 -6.40 8.70 -18.27
C ALA A 205 -4.89 8.52 -18.04
N HIS A 206 -4.11 9.58 -18.29
CA HIS A 206 -2.73 9.63 -17.81
C HIS A 206 -2.70 9.71 -16.29
N ILE A 207 -1.92 8.83 -15.67
CA ILE A 207 -1.77 8.80 -14.22
C ILE A 207 -0.49 9.55 -13.80
N ARG A 208 -0.42 9.93 -12.52
CA ARG A 208 0.77 10.57 -11.95
C ARG A 208 2.00 9.68 -12.13
N ARG A 209 3.13 10.24 -12.57
CA ARG A 209 4.41 9.54 -12.77
C ARG A 209 5.19 9.35 -11.46
N ASN A 210 4.48 8.81 -10.48
CA ASN A 210 4.92 8.51 -9.13
C ASN A 210 4.45 7.11 -8.78
N PRO A 211 5.15 6.38 -7.89
CA PRO A 211 4.75 5.03 -7.53
C PRO A 211 3.33 4.92 -6.95
N PRO A 212 2.70 3.75 -7.07
CA PRO A 212 1.38 3.49 -6.49
C PRO A 212 1.38 3.67 -4.97
N SER A 213 0.20 3.88 -4.40
CA SER A 213 0.05 3.98 -2.96
C SER A 213 0.40 2.67 -2.25
N SER A 214 0.74 2.77 -0.96
CA SER A 214 0.89 1.59 -0.11
C SER A 214 -0.38 0.73 -0.06
N GLY A 215 -1.56 1.34 -0.26
CA GLY A 215 -2.83 0.64 -0.29
C GLY A 215 -2.96 -0.31 -1.49
N PHE A 216 -2.59 0.16 -2.69
CA PHE A 216 -2.61 -0.67 -3.90
C PHE A 216 -1.51 -1.74 -3.87
N LEU A 217 -0.32 -1.40 -3.37
CA LEU A 217 0.75 -2.37 -3.09
C LEU A 217 0.30 -3.47 -2.10
N GLY A 218 -0.46 -3.07 -1.08
CA GLY A 218 -1.06 -3.98 -0.11
C GLY A 218 -2.09 -4.92 -0.74
N LEU A 219 -2.90 -4.40 -1.65
CA LEU A 219 -3.86 -5.20 -2.41
C LEU A 219 -3.14 -6.23 -3.29
N SER A 220 -2.18 -5.80 -4.11
CA SER A 220 -1.46 -6.72 -5.01
C SER A 220 -0.73 -7.84 -4.27
N MET A 221 -0.19 -7.55 -3.08
CA MET A 221 0.45 -8.52 -2.21
C MET A 221 -0.54 -9.56 -1.65
N LEU A 222 -1.79 -9.16 -1.38
CA LEU A 222 -2.79 -10.01 -0.70
C LEU A 222 -3.70 -10.78 -1.67
N LEU A 223 -3.93 -10.30 -2.89
CA LEU A 223 -4.72 -11.01 -3.90
C LEU A 223 -4.31 -12.49 -4.13
N PRO A 224 -3.02 -12.87 -4.20
CA PRO A 224 -2.64 -14.28 -4.33
C PRO A 224 -2.74 -15.09 -3.03
N ARG A 225 -2.92 -14.43 -1.88
CA ARG A 225 -2.84 -15.03 -0.54
C ARG A 225 -4.18 -15.11 0.19
N CYS A 226 -5.21 -14.43 -0.28
CA CYS A 226 -6.49 -14.32 0.39
C CYS A 226 -7.61 -14.81 -0.52
N THR A 227 -8.61 -15.52 0.00
CA THR A 227 -9.83 -15.82 -0.79
C THR A 227 -10.59 -14.53 -1.08
N VAL A 228 -10.65 -13.62 -0.12
CA VAL A 228 -11.24 -12.29 -0.27
C VAL A 228 -10.42 -11.23 0.47
N VAL A 229 -10.26 -10.08 -0.15
CA VAL A 229 -9.64 -8.88 0.41
C VAL A 229 -10.71 -7.82 0.61
N ASN A 230 -11.05 -7.58 1.87
CA ASN A 230 -11.93 -6.50 2.27
C ASN A 230 -11.11 -5.24 2.53
N MET A 231 -11.56 -4.09 2.04
CA MET A 231 -10.88 -2.82 2.24
C MET A 231 -11.81 -1.82 2.91
N PHE A 232 -11.24 -1.04 3.82
CA PHE A 232 -11.97 -0.11 4.67
C PHE A 232 -11.46 1.30 4.44
N GLU A 233 -12.37 2.17 3.99
CA GLU A 233 -12.15 3.60 3.76
C GLU A 233 -11.01 3.90 2.77
N PHE A 234 -10.82 3.01 1.78
CA PHE A 234 -10.01 3.34 0.61
C PHE A 234 -10.82 4.16 -0.38
N ILE A 235 -12.03 3.68 -0.72
CA ILE A 235 -13.10 4.50 -1.30
C ILE A 235 -13.77 5.25 -0.14
N PRO A 236 -13.83 6.59 -0.19
CA PRO A 236 -14.36 7.37 0.91
C PRO A 236 -15.87 7.17 1.03
N SER A 237 -16.34 6.99 2.27
CA SER A 237 -17.76 6.94 2.60
C SER A 237 -18.41 8.31 2.70
N GLU A 238 -19.70 8.34 3.05
CA GLU A 238 -20.44 9.55 3.45
C GLU A 238 -19.79 10.33 4.61
N ARG A 239 -18.88 9.69 5.36
CA ARG A 239 -18.09 10.33 6.42
C ARG A 239 -16.93 11.16 5.88
N MET A 240 -16.82 11.33 4.56
CA MET A 240 -15.80 12.13 3.88
C MET A 240 -15.53 13.44 4.62
N THR A 241 -14.24 13.73 4.82
CA THR A 241 -13.77 14.89 5.57
C THR A 241 -12.50 15.43 4.97
N HIS A 242 -12.16 16.69 5.27
CA HIS A 242 -10.89 17.28 4.86
C HIS A 242 -9.70 16.82 5.71
N ARG A 243 -9.95 16.08 6.80
CA ARG A 243 -8.89 15.48 7.62
C ARG A 243 -8.24 14.32 6.87
N CYS A 244 -6.92 14.29 6.90
CA CYS A 244 -6.15 13.29 6.17
C CYS A 244 -6.18 11.92 6.85
N HIS A 245 -5.90 11.87 8.16
CA HIS A 245 -5.75 10.62 8.89
C HIS A 245 -6.65 10.53 10.12
N TYR A 246 -7.09 9.34 10.50
CA TYR A 246 -7.93 9.16 11.70
C TYR A 246 -7.19 9.56 12.98
N TYR A 247 -5.87 9.44 12.99
CA TYR A 247 -5.04 9.61 14.18
C TYR A 247 -4.38 10.98 14.33
N HIS A 248 -4.54 11.91 13.39
CA HIS A 248 -4.03 13.28 13.48
C HIS A 248 -5.09 14.29 13.01
N GLU A 249 -5.00 15.53 13.49
CA GLU A 249 -5.94 16.59 13.14
C GLU A 249 -5.60 17.36 11.85
N LYS A 250 -4.52 16.95 11.15
CA LYS A 250 -4.06 17.61 9.91
C LYS A 250 -5.16 17.59 8.85
N ILE A 251 -5.54 18.78 8.40
CA ILE A 251 -6.42 18.99 7.24
C ILE A 251 -5.56 18.95 5.98
N ASP A 252 -5.84 17.98 5.12
CA ASP A 252 -5.13 17.78 3.85
C ASP A 252 -5.97 16.85 2.95
N VAL A 253 -6.82 17.45 2.10
CA VAL A 253 -7.70 16.71 1.17
C VAL A 253 -6.91 15.88 0.15
N THR A 254 -5.63 16.19 -0.03
CA THR A 254 -4.75 15.53 -0.99
C THR A 254 -4.46 14.08 -0.62
N CYS A 255 -4.60 13.74 0.67
CA CYS A 255 -4.52 12.36 1.15
C CYS A 255 -5.65 11.48 0.61
N THR A 256 -6.83 12.07 0.35
CA THR A 256 -7.98 11.32 -0.14
C THR A 256 -8.04 11.32 -1.66
N PHE A 257 -7.71 12.42 -2.34
CA PHE A 257 -7.82 12.49 -3.80
C PHE A 257 -6.52 12.11 -4.54
N GLY A 258 -5.38 12.16 -3.86
CA GLY A 258 -4.07 11.89 -4.44
C GLY A 258 -3.50 13.10 -5.18
N ILE A 259 -2.39 13.64 -4.68
CA ILE A 259 -1.54 14.57 -5.45
C ILE A 259 -0.25 13.89 -5.90
N TRP A 260 0.37 13.12 -5.00
CA TRP A 260 1.64 12.45 -5.29
C TRP A 260 1.38 11.09 -5.95
N HIS A 261 0.61 10.20 -5.32
CA HIS A 261 0.26 8.90 -5.89
C HIS A 261 -0.83 9.03 -6.98
N PRO A 262 -0.93 8.07 -7.92
CA PRO A 262 -2.05 7.95 -8.87
C PRO A 262 -3.35 7.44 -8.20
N LEU A 263 -3.69 7.98 -7.03
CA LEU A 263 -4.72 7.43 -6.14
C LEU A 263 -6.12 7.41 -6.78
N ALA A 264 -6.44 8.36 -7.65
CA ALA A 264 -7.70 8.37 -8.38
C ALA A 264 -7.86 7.12 -9.27
N ALA A 265 -6.81 6.76 -10.01
CA ALA A 265 -6.81 5.57 -10.86
C ALA A 265 -6.88 4.28 -10.02
N GLU A 266 -6.12 4.21 -8.93
CA GLU A 266 -6.17 3.08 -7.99
C GLU A 266 -7.58 2.87 -7.43
N LYS A 267 -8.27 3.95 -7.04
CA LYS A 267 -9.65 3.89 -6.54
C LYS A 267 -10.63 3.38 -7.59
N LEU A 268 -10.50 3.82 -8.84
CA LEU A 268 -11.35 3.36 -9.92
C LEU A 268 -11.16 1.86 -10.19
N LEU A 269 -9.92 1.38 -10.20
CA LEU A 269 -9.64 -0.07 -10.33
C LEU A 269 -10.22 -0.86 -9.16
N MET A 270 -10.02 -0.40 -7.93
CA MET A 270 -10.58 -1.08 -6.75
C MET A 270 -12.12 -1.09 -6.75
N LEU A 271 -12.75 -0.01 -7.23
CA LEU A 271 -14.20 0.04 -7.39
C LEU A 271 -14.69 -0.89 -8.51
N ALA A 272 -13.95 -0.99 -9.62
CA ALA A 272 -14.26 -1.90 -10.71
C ALA A 272 -14.17 -3.39 -10.29
N GLY A 273 -13.21 -3.73 -9.41
CA GLY A 273 -13.04 -5.09 -8.87
C GLY A 273 -13.93 -5.42 -7.65
N ASN A 274 -14.76 -4.48 -7.19
CA ASN A 274 -15.56 -4.64 -5.99
C ASN A 274 -16.83 -5.48 -6.24
N THR A 275 -17.18 -6.30 -5.25
CA THR A 275 -18.35 -7.19 -5.28
C THR A 275 -19.51 -6.74 -4.38
N LYS A 276 -19.35 -5.62 -3.65
CA LYS A 276 -20.41 -5.07 -2.78
C LYS A 276 -21.25 -4.04 -3.53
N PRO A 277 -22.54 -3.87 -3.18
CA PRO A 277 -23.37 -2.83 -3.76
C PRO A 277 -22.76 -1.44 -3.56
N ASP A 278 -22.89 -0.56 -4.55
CA ASP A 278 -22.42 0.84 -4.48
C ASP A 278 -22.94 1.55 -3.22
N GLN A 279 -24.20 1.30 -2.85
CA GLN A 279 -24.78 1.86 -1.62
C GLN A 279 -23.95 1.48 -0.39
N THR A 280 -23.50 0.23 -0.28
CA THR A 280 -22.62 -0.21 0.81
C THR A 280 -21.28 0.52 0.74
N VAL A 281 -20.66 0.57 -0.45
CA VAL A 281 -19.35 1.21 -0.63
C VAL A 281 -19.40 2.69 -0.25
N PHE A 282 -20.37 3.44 -0.76
CA PHE A 282 -20.43 4.89 -0.54
C PHE A 282 -21.04 5.27 0.83
N HIS A 283 -21.85 4.43 1.47
CA HIS A 283 -22.31 4.69 2.84
C HIS A 283 -21.27 4.29 3.89
N THR A 284 -20.56 3.18 3.69
CA THR A 284 -19.72 2.58 4.73
C THR A 284 -18.23 2.64 4.46
N GLY A 285 -17.81 2.93 3.22
CA GLY A 285 -16.41 2.89 2.80
C GLY A 285 -15.86 1.47 2.72
N PHE A 286 -16.74 0.46 2.74
CA PHE A 286 -16.39 -0.95 2.70
C PHE A 286 -16.52 -1.48 1.27
N LEU A 287 -15.42 -2.04 0.76
CA LEU A 287 -15.40 -2.78 -0.50
C LEU A 287 -14.79 -4.18 -0.31
N SER A 288 -15.14 -5.09 -1.21
CA SER A 288 -14.70 -6.49 -1.16
C SER A 288 -14.22 -6.93 -2.53
N ILE A 289 -12.94 -7.31 -2.60
CA ILE A 289 -12.25 -7.72 -3.82
C ILE A 289 -11.89 -9.21 -3.70
N PRO A 290 -12.37 -10.08 -4.59
CA PRO A 290 -11.98 -11.49 -4.62
C PRO A 290 -10.48 -11.65 -4.87
N GLY A 291 -9.83 -12.60 -4.21
CA GLY A 291 -8.45 -12.96 -4.54
C GLY A 291 -8.35 -13.83 -5.79
N TYR A 292 -7.12 -14.15 -6.22
CA TYR A 292 -6.86 -14.87 -7.47
C TYR A 292 -7.42 -16.29 -7.52
N LYS A 293 -7.67 -16.91 -6.36
CA LYS A 293 -8.29 -18.24 -6.27
C LYS A 293 -9.82 -18.18 -6.24
N SER A 294 -10.40 -17.01 -6.46
CA SER A 294 -11.84 -16.85 -6.58
C SER A 294 -12.38 -17.55 -7.83
N PRO A 295 -13.56 -18.17 -7.78
CA PRO A 295 -14.24 -18.70 -8.96
C PRO A 295 -14.51 -17.65 -10.05
N LEU A 296 -14.45 -16.36 -9.71
CA LEU A 296 -14.63 -15.27 -10.68
C LEU A 296 -13.49 -15.16 -11.70
N CYS A 297 -12.31 -15.72 -11.41
CA CYS A 297 -11.19 -15.77 -12.35
C CYS A 297 -11.01 -17.13 -13.03
N THR A 298 -11.96 -18.05 -12.84
CA THR A 298 -12.02 -19.30 -13.61
C THR A 298 -13.07 -19.16 -14.70
N ALA A 299 -12.63 -18.77 -15.90
CA ALA A 299 -13.38 -18.86 -17.15
C ALA A 299 -12.50 -19.56 -18.19
#